data_AF-A0A966KA19-F1
#
_entry.id   AF-A0A966KA19-F1
#
_cell.length_a   1.000
_cell.length_b   1.000
_cell.length_c   1.000
_cell.angle_alpha   90.00
_cell.angle_beta   90.00
_cell.angle_gamma   90.00
#
_symmetry.space_group_name_H-M   'P 1'
#
loop_
_entity.id
_entity.type
_entity.pdbx_description
1 polymer ?
#
loop_
_entity_poly.entity_id
_entity_poly.type
_entity_poly.pdbx_seq_one_letter_code
_entity_poly.pdbx_strand_id
1 'polypeptide(L)'
;MIAHWGRILNYGPAIPLWPEQMQANWSKQFTTRYSIAGYSGNSFGWQQYMYCAGWEKLKVPAGEFTCLRYQNLINFQSDDANKVDCIRHEIIWFAPEIGRWVARESSGSYQIQGQIGAVLLENSTAWQLRSWK
;
A
#
# COMPACT_ATOMS: atom_id res chain seq x y z
N MET A 1 -0.54 3.31 -17.74
CA MET A 1 -0.99 2.07 -17.06
C MET A 1 -1.83 2.47 -15.86
N ILE A 2 -3.02 1.89 -15.73
CA ILE A 2 -4.04 2.26 -14.74
C ILE A 2 -3.60 1.72 -13.39
N ALA A 3 -3.62 2.58 -12.37
CA ALA A 3 -3.38 2.17 -11.01
C ALA A 3 -4.32 1.02 -10.62
N HIS A 4 -3.78 0.00 -9.99
CA HIS A 4 -4.45 -1.24 -9.55
C HIS A 4 -5.65 -1.01 -8.61
N TRP A 5 -5.96 0.24 -8.23
CA TRP A 5 -7.14 0.67 -7.48
C TRP A 5 -8.48 0.42 -8.20
N GLY A 6 -8.48 0.05 -9.48
CA GLY A 6 -9.71 -0.29 -10.22
C GLY A 6 -10.24 -1.71 -9.97
N ARG A 7 -9.51 -2.55 -9.23
CA ARG A 7 -9.88 -3.96 -9.01
C ARG A 7 -10.00 -4.26 -7.52
N ILE A 8 -11.04 -5.03 -7.16
CA ILE A 8 -11.24 -5.49 -5.79
C ILE A 8 -10.29 -6.66 -5.54
N LEU A 9 -9.45 -6.54 -4.51
CA LEU A 9 -8.53 -7.59 -4.07
C LEU A 9 -9.09 -8.25 -2.80
N ASN A 10 -9.15 -9.58 -2.80
CA ASN A 10 -9.55 -10.36 -1.63
C ASN A 10 -8.31 -11.01 -1.03
N TYR A 11 -8.04 -10.80 0.26
CA TYR A 11 -6.88 -11.34 0.95
C TYR A 11 -7.27 -12.54 1.83
N GLY A 12 -6.44 -13.59 1.82
CA GLY A 12 -6.60 -14.76 2.66
C GLY A 12 -5.24 -15.30 3.11
N PRO A 13 -4.83 -15.07 4.37
CA PRO A 13 -5.51 -14.34 5.46
C PRO A 13 -5.72 -12.82 5.24
N ALA A 14 -6.64 -12.19 5.98
CA ALA A 14 -6.87 -10.75 5.89
C ALA A 14 -5.66 -9.92 6.37
N ILE A 15 -5.45 -8.76 5.75
CA ILE A 15 -4.45 -7.76 6.17
C ILE A 15 -5.18 -6.61 6.89
N PRO A 16 -4.67 -6.11 8.03
CA PRO A 16 -5.29 -4.97 8.68
C PRO A 16 -5.16 -3.70 7.82
N LEU A 17 -6.19 -2.87 7.83
CA LEU A 17 -6.25 -1.63 7.04
C LEU A 17 -5.23 -0.57 7.51
N TRP A 18 -4.88 -0.62 8.79
CA TRP A 18 -3.93 0.26 9.47
C TRP A 18 -3.14 -0.56 10.52
N PRO A 19 -2.08 0.00 11.12
CA PRO A 19 -1.30 -0.69 12.15
C PRO A 19 -2.14 -1.25 13.30
N GLU A 20 -1.88 -2.51 13.69
CA GLU A 20 -2.59 -3.15 14.83
C GLU A 20 -2.31 -2.43 16.15
N GLN A 21 -1.18 -1.72 16.23
CA GLN A 21 -0.81 -0.89 17.38
C GLN A 21 -0.46 0.52 16.89
N MET A 22 -1.18 1.52 17.42
CA MET A 22 -1.00 2.93 17.06
C MET A 22 0.13 3.57 17.88
N GLN A 23 1.34 3.06 17.74
CA GLN A 23 2.52 3.58 18.42
C GLN A 23 3.72 3.69 17.49
N ALA A 24 4.59 4.66 17.78
CA ALA A 24 5.85 4.83 17.05
C ALA A 24 6.73 3.57 17.19
N ASN A 25 7.53 3.30 16.16
CA ASN A 25 8.45 2.17 16.06
C ASN A 25 7.82 0.77 16.07
N TRP A 26 6.49 0.67 16.08
CA TRP A 26 5.84 -0.61 15.85
C TRP A 26 6.07 -1.08 14.41
N SER A 27 6.33 -2.37 14.24
CA SER A 27 6.34 -2.99 12.91
C SER A 27 5.84 -4.42 12.96
N LYS A 28 5.34 -4.89 11.82
CA LYS A 28 4.93 -6.28 11.64
C LYS A 28 5.01 -6.67 10.17
N GLN A 29 5.38 -7.92 9.93
CA GLN A 29 5.27 -8.54 8.62
C GLN A 29 3.96 -9.33 8.51
N PHE A 30 3.27 -9.16 7.39
CA PHE A 30 2.10 -9.92 6.99
C PHE A 30 2.43 -10.72 5.74
N THR A 31 2.28 -12.04 5.81
CA THR A 31 2.36 -12.92 4.64
C THR A 31 0.97 -13.44 4.37
N THR A 32 0.46 -13.19 3.16
CA THR A 32 -0.86 -13.62 2.74
C THR A 32 -0.85 -13.94 1.25
N ARG A 33 -2.02 -14.31 0.73
CA ARG A 33 -2.28 -14.39 -0.70
C ARG A 33 -3.48 -13.52 -1.03
N TYR A 34 -3.52 -13.03 -2.26
CA TYR A 34 -4.66 -12.27 -2.76
C TYR A 34 -5.25 -12.89 -4.03
N SER A 35 -6.54 -12.68 -4.24
CA SER A 35 -7.24 -12.95 -5.50
C SER A 35 -7.91 -11.68 -6.01
N ILE A 36 -8.19 -11.63 -7.30
CA ILE A 36 -8.84 -10.49 -7.95
C ILE A 36 -10.31 -10.85 -8.17
N ALA A 37 -11.23 -10.04 -7.62
CA ALA A 37 -12.66 -10.29 -7.79
C ALA A 37 -13.06 -10.33 -9.28
N GLY A 38 -13.91 -11.28 -9.66
CA GLY A 38 -14.31 -11.49 -11.05
C GLY A 38 -13.33 -12.33 -11.89
N TYR A 39 -12.16 -12.71 -11.35
CA TYR A 39 -11.21 -13.63 -11.99
C TYR A 39 -11.11 -14.91 -11.16
N SER A 40 -11.67 -16.01 -11.67
CA SER A 40 -11.70 -17.28 -10.94
C SER A 40 -10.34 -17.99 -10.95
N GLY A 41 -9.95 -18.54 -9.80
CA GLY A 41 -8.92 -19.58 -9.70
C GLY A 41 -7.48 -19.10 -9.42
N ASN A 42 -7.19 -17.81 -9.53
CA ASN A 42 -5.83 -17.31 -9.30
C ASN A 42 -5.66 -16.78 -7.88
N SER A 43 -4.58 -17.23 -7.23
CA SER A 43 -4.15 -16.77 -5.91
C SER A 43 -2.69 -16.37 -6.02
N PHE A 44 -2.36 -15.13 -5.64
CA PHE A 44 -1.06 -14.51 -5.84
C PHE A 44 -0.39 -14.23 -4.50
N GLY A 45 0.92 -14.46 -4.40
CA GLY A 45 1.68 -14.19 -3.18
C GLY A 45 1.69 -12.70 -2.80
N TRP A 46 1.62 -12.41 -1.51
CA TRP A 46 1.73 -11.07 -0.95
C TRP A 46 2.49 -11.09 0.37
N GLN A 47 3.57 -10.32 0.45
CA GLN A 47 4.34 -10.11 1.67
C GLN A 47 4.46 -8.63 1.92
N GLN A 48 3.92 -8.16 3.04
CA GLN A 48 3.91 -6.75 3.43
C GLN A 48 4.62 -6.56 4.75
N TYR A 49 5.62 -5.69 4.76
CA TYR A 49 6.22 -5.16 5.97
C TYR A 49 5.61 -3.79 6.26
N MET A 50 4.94 -3.67 7.40
CA MET A 50 4.33 -2.42 7.87
C MET A 50 5.18 -1.84 9.00
N TYR A 51 5.51 -0.54 8.93
CA TYR A 51 6.30 0.17 9.93
C TYR A 51 5.66 1.51 10.31
N CYS A 52 5.41 1.72 11.60
CA CYS A 52 4.95 2.98 12.17
C CYS A 52 6.12 3.89 12.46
N ALA A 53 6.31 4.94 11.66
CA ALA A 53 7.37 5.92 11.90
C ALA A 53 7.08 6.77 13.15
N GLY A 54 5.82 7.12 13.38
CA GLY A 54 5.40 7.88 14.56
C GLY A 54 4.33 8.92 14.26
N TRP A 55 4.10 9.79 15.25
CA TRP A 55 3.06 10.82 15.20
C TRP A 55 3.60 12.13 14.65
N GLU A 56 2.87 12.76 13.75
CA GLU A 56 3.20 14.08 13.20
C GLU A 56 1.94 14.88 12.86
N LYS A 57 2.05 16.21 12.90
CA LYS A 57 0.99 17.10 12.43
C LYS A 57 1.10 17.27 10.92
N LEU A 58 -0.01 17.07 10.21
CA LEU A 58 -0.06 17.24 8.76
C LEU A 58 -1.16 18.23 8.37
N LYS A 59 -0.80 19.22 7.55
CA LYS A 59 -1.75 20.14 6.93
C LYS A 59 -2.07 19.68 5.51
N VAL A 60 -3.35 19.47 5.24
CA VAL A 60 -3.92 19.11 3.93
C VAL A 60 -5.06 20.09 3.59
N PRO A 61 -5.61 20.08 2.37
CA PRO A 61 -6.71 21.00 2.02
C PRO A 61 -7.93 20.87 2.94
N ALA A 62 -8.18 19.69 3.51
CA ALA A 62 -9.27 19.47 4.46
C ALA A 62 -9.03 19.97 5.89
N GLY A 63 -7.84 20.48 6.21
CA GLY A 63 -7.48 20.97 7.55
C GLY A 63 -6.12 20.48 8.04
N GLU A 64 -5.89 20.62 9.35
CA GLU A 64 -4.70 20.12 10.03
C GLU A 64 -5.08 18.97 10.97
N PHE A 65 -4.32 17.88 10.95
CA PHE A 65 -4.62 16.65 11.67
C PHE A 65 -3.38 16.11 12.37
N THR A 66 -3.57 15.47 13.52
CA THR A 66 -2.51 14.66 14.16
C THR A 66 -2.57 13.26 13.59
N CYS A 67 -1.52 12.87 12.87
CA CYS A 67 -1.49 11.64 12.08
C CYS A 67 -0.44 10.67 12.61
N LEU A 68 -0.76 9.39 12.60
CA LEU A 68 0.23 8.32 12.63
C LEU A 68 0.75 8.10 11.21
N ARG A 69 2.03 8.40 10.97
CA ARG A 69 2.69 8.07 9.71
C ARG A 69 3.19 6.64 9.76
N TYR A 70 2.72 5.81 8.85
CA TYR A 70 3.23 4.45 8.65
C TYR A 70 3.54 4.18 7.19
N GLN A 71 4.38 3.19 6.97
CA GLN A 71 4.85 2.79 5.65
C GLN A 71 4.56 1.31 5.42
N ASN A 72 4.24 0.97 4.18
CA ASN A 72 4.17 -0.41 3.72
C ASN A 72 5.26 -0.64 2.67
N LEU A 73 6.08 -1.67 2.86
CA LEU A 73 6.89 -2.29 1.82
C LEU A 73 6.23 -3.61 1.44
N ILE A 74 5.79 -3.72 0.20
CA ILE A 74 5.00 -4.85 -0.29
C ILE A 74 5.76 -5.54 -1.41
N ASN A 75 6.06 -6.81 -1.24
CA ASN A 75 6.48 -7.70 -2.32
C ASN A 75 5.26 -8.52 -2.73
N PHE A 76 4.86 -8.45 -4.00
CA PHE A 76 3.67 -9.13 -4.48
C PHE A 76 3.92 -9.86 -5.80
N GLN A 77 3.17 -10.93 -6.02
CA GLN A 77 3.16 -11.61 -7.32
C GLN A 77 2.13 -10.93 -8.21
N SER A 78 2.52 -10.46 -9.40
CA SER A 78 1.58 -9.84 -10.35
C SER A 78 0.64 -10.86 -10.99
N ASP A 79 -0.53 -10.40 -11.41
CA ASP A 79 -1.43 -11.15 -12.29
C ASP A 79 -0.96 -11.15 -13.76
N ASP A 80 -0.03 -10.27 -14.12
CA ASP A 80 0.71 -10.32 -15.36
C ASP A 80 1.94 -11.22 -15.20
N ALA A 81 1.92 -12.39 -15.83
CA ALA A 81 3.00 -13.38 -15.72
C ALA A 81 4.36 -12.86 -16.24
N ASN A 82 4.38 -11.80 -17.04
CA ASN A 82 5.63 -11.20 -17.50
C ASN A 82 6.29 -10.33 -16.42
N LYS A 83 5.55 -9.92 -15.38
CA LYS A 83 6.07 -9.06 -14.31
C LYS A 83 6.52 -9.90 -13.13
N VAL A 84 7.80 -9.77 -12.79
CA VAL A 84 8.44 -10.44 -11.66
C VAL A 84 9.05 -9.41 -10.71
N ASP A 85 9.44 -9.86 -9.52
CA ASP A 85 10.06 -9.02 -8.49
C ASP A 85 9.31 -7.71 -8.23
N CYS A 86 7.97 -7.80 -8.14
CA CYS A 86 7.13 -6.61 -7.99
C CYS A 86 7.17 -6.10 -6.56
N ILE A 87 7.55 -4.83 -6.41
CA ILE A 87 7.64 -4.12 -5.14
C ILE A 87 6.67 -2.94 -5.19
N ARG A 88 5.95 -2.71 -4.09
CA ARG A 88 5.19 -1.48 -3.86
C ARG A 88 5.59 -0.85 -2.54
N HIS A 89 5.80 0.45 -2.58
CA HIS A 89 6.00 1.28 -1.40
C HIS A 89 4.78 2.15 -1.20
N GLU A 90 4.33 2.25 0.04
CA GLU A 90 3.28 3.18 0.43
C GLU A 90 3.68 3.95 1.67
N ILE A 91 3.36 5.24 1.70
CA ILE A 91 3.46 6.09 2.89
C ILE A 91 2.06 6.61 3.17
N ILE A 92 1.58 6.40 4.38
CA ILE A 92 0.21 6.74 4.78
C ILE A 92 0.25 7.59 6.04
N TRP A 93 -0.51 8.68 6.01
CA TRP A 93 -0.80 9.52 7.17
C TRP A 93 -2.22 9.25 7.64
N PHE A 94 -2.35 8.42 8.67
CA PHE A 94 -3.64 8.04 9.24
C PHE A 94 -4.03 8.97 10.39
N ALA A 95 -5.21 9.57 10.31
CA ALA A 95 -5.79 10.41 11.35
C ALA A 95 -6.88 9.62 12.10
N PRO A 96 -6.61 9.10 13.31
CA PRO A 96 -7.58 8.31 14.06
C PRO A 96 -8.85 9.09 14.39
N GLU A 97 -8.74 10.41 14.59
CA GLU A 97 -9.87 11.31 14.90
C GLU A 97 -10.98 11.32 13.83
N ILE A 98 -10.65 10.96 12.58
CA ILE A 98 -11.62 10.82 11.47
C ILE A 98 -11.68 9.40 10.90
N GLY A 99 -10.97 8.45 11.51
CA GLY A 99 -10.96 7.05 11.13
C GLY A 99 -10.48 6.76 9.70
N ARG A 100 -9.62 7.61 9.11
CA ARG A 100 -9.11 7.44 7.75
C ARG A 100 -7.76 8.13 7.53
N TRP A 101 -7.13 7.81 6.40
CA TRP A 101 -5.94 8.53 5.96
C TRP A 101 -6.30 9.94 5.44
N VAL A 102 -5.44 10.91 5.75
CA VAL A 102 -5.54 12.30 5.27
C VAL A 102 -4.58 12.58 4.12
N ALA A 103 -3.50 11.78 4.01
CA ALA A 103 -2.62 11.77 2.87
C ALA A 103 -2.08 10.35 2.63
N ARG A 104 -1.75 10.07 1.38
CA ARG A 104 -1.16 8.80 0.96
C ARG A 104 -0.25 9.01 -0.24
N GLU A 105 0.87 8.35 -0.24
CA GLU A 105 1.77 8.22 -1.37
C GLU A 105 1.94 6.74 -1.72
N SER A 106 2.04 6.44 -3.01
CA SER A 106 2.31 5.10 -3.49
C SER A 106 3.22 5.15 -4.70
N SER A 107 4.20 4.26 -4.72
CA SER A 107 5.09 4.02 -5.85
C SER A 107 5.33 2.51 -5.96
N GLY A 108 5.79 2.08 -7.13
CA GLY A 108 6.03 0.66 -7.37
C GLY A 108 7.15 0.43 -8.35
N SER A 109 7.61 -0.80 -8.41
CA SER A 109 8.62 -1.24 -9.34
C SER A 109 8.45 -2.72 -9.66
N TYR A 110 8.98 -3.16 -10.80
CA TYR A 110 8.95 -4.55 -11.23
C TYR A 110 10.07 -4.81 -12.25
N GLN A 111 10.34 -6.08 -12.51
CA GLN A 111 11.17 -6.53 -13.63
C GLN A 111 10.31 -7.27 -14.65
N ILE A 112 10.76 -7.31 -15.90
CA ILE A 112 10.18 -8.19 -16.91
C ILE A 112 10.93 -9.52 -16.91
N GLN A 113 10.19 -10.63 -16.96
CA GLN A 113 10.75 -11.96 -17.01
C GLN A 113 11.76 -12.08 -18.17
N GLY A 114 12.99 -12.48 -17.85
CA GLY A 114 14.07 -12.62 -18.84
C GLY A 114 14.75 -11.32 -19.26
N GLN A 115 14.30 -10.16 -18.78
CA GLN A 115 14.99 -8.89 -19.03
C GLN A 115 16.24 -8.80 -18.16
N ILE A 116 17.39 -8.58 -18.80
CA ILE A 116 18.64 -8.21 -18.12
C ILE A 116 18.74 -6.69 -18.14
N GLY A 117 18.80 -6.04 -16.98
CA GLY A 117 18.96 -4.59 -16.89
C GLY A 117 18.28 -3.98 -15.69
N ALA A 118 17.98 -2.67 -15.80
CA ALA A 118 17.40 -1.90 -14.72
C ALA A 118 15.94 -2.31 -14.42
N VAL A 119 15.56 -2.15 -13.15
CA VAL A 119 14.19 -2.30 -12.67
C VAL A 119 13.30 -1.22 -13.31
N LEU A 120 12.08 -1.60 -13.71
CA LEU A 120 11.09 -0.68 -14.25
C LEU A 120 10.28 -0.05 -13.10
N LEU A 121 10.03 1.25 -13.19
CA LEU A 121 9.24 1.99 -12.21
C LEU A 121 7.78 2.10 -12.65
N GLU A 122 6.87 1.87 -11.71
CA GLU A 122 5.47 2.23 -11.86
C GLU A 122 5.28 3.74 -11.65
N ASN A 123 4.17 4.29 -12.15
CA ASN A 123 3.82 5.68 -11.86
C ASN A 123 3.60 5.86 -10.37
N SER A 124 4.24 6.88 -9.80
CA SER A 124 3.97 7.32 -8.44
C SER A 124 2.69 8.15 -8.38
N THR A 125 1.97 8.03 -7.26
CA THR A 125 0.72 8.73 -7.01
C THR A 125 0.71 9.28 -5.59
N ALA A 126 0.21 10.49 -5.43
CA ALA A 126 0.04 11.15 -4.14
C ALA A 126 -1.37 11.72 -4.02
N TRP A 127 -2.00 11.51 -2.85
CA TRP A 127 -3.34 11.98 -2.55
C TRP A 127 -3.35 12.75 -1.24
N GLN A 128 -4.18 13.78 -1.20
CA GLN A 128 -4.48 14.55 0.01
C GLN A 128 -6.00 14.68 0.14
N LEU A 129 -6.47 14.57 1.37
CA LEU A 129 -7.87 14.74 1.72
C LEU A 129 -8.28 16.18 1.46
N ARG A 130 -9.36 16.35 0.68
CA ARG A 130 -9.91 17.67 0.32
C ARG A 130 -11.06 18.10 1.24
N SER A 131 -11.89 17.15 1.67
CA SER A 131 -13.01 17.37 2.59
C SER A 131 -13.40 16.04 3.26
N TRP A 132 -14.01 16.10 4.45
CA TRP A 132 -14.45 14.91 5.21
C TRP A 132 -15.70 15.12 6.06
N LYS A 133 -16.34 16.30 5.93
CA LYS A 133 -17.64 16.60 6.52
C LYS A 133 -18.74 16.26 5.52
#